data_AF-A0A2E6KMY1-F1
#
_entry.id   AF-A0A2E6KMY1-F1
#
_cell.length_a   1.000
_cell.length_b   1.000
_cell.length_c   1.000
_cell.angle_alpha   90.00
_cell.angle_beta   90.00
_cell.angle_gamma   90.00
#
_symmetry.space_group_name_H-M   'P 1'
#
loop_
_entity.id
_entity.type
_entity.pdbx_description
1 polymer ?
#
loop_
_entity_poly.entity_id
_entity_poly.type
_entity_poly.pdbx_seq_one_letter_code
_entity_poly.pdbx_strand_id
1 'polypeptide(L)'
;MTQNQKSRRHRYKKLRYEYLENRLLLAADIALYQNPLDSVDVNNDAYISPVDALYIINELNGTSLNSEKISAFYDTSGDGILAAVDALTVINELNYPELSEDQFSDKIEIAADYLESNHDLIDQQLIAISDQIIGLHEQIQTVADTIRAQLDLFLEYSIDNTPALDTQLEKLEVAYYASKELFYQEFIGLNDDFDTVQQQLDPNFDPSVQEADSGFEFDPSVAYSEEVFEEIVEELDELDDEYEIPDYSGEYDGYDNYVYAYDPTTTELNDYVLEQVTPDDYEQWVLDGGDFGDMLDDFDEEVFVGEIDIDDYVMDTFGDPTVAVNYVQNLIDHGFVGELFYGDLSAIGGESTGSGIELSDGSMLEIELRNDPLLVSLAEELDGQNVLIDGHLTIVTGVEISERSVLNVVALVGEQTIRDVSSSLTTISDPFMTQTASMLNDLADRVRDA
;
A
#
# COMPACT_ATOMS: atom_id res chain seq x y z
N MET A 1 -36.95 38.82 -48.48
CA MET A 1 -36.17 39.30 -47.32
C MET A 1 -37.06 39.21 -46.11
N THR A 2 -36.93 38.13 -45.34
CA THR A 2 -37.66 37.91 -44.09
C THR A 2 -36.69 37.20 -43.16
N GLN A 3 -36.01 37.99 -42.32
CA GLN A 3 -35.09 37.48 -41.31
C GLN A 3 -35.90 36.82 -40.19
N ASN A 4 -35.64 35.54 -40.00
CA ASN A 4 -36.21 34.75 -38.92
C ASN A 4 -35.42 35.07 -37.63
N GLN A 5 -36.02 35.84 -36.73
CA GLN A 5 -35.43 36.11 -35.41
C GLN A 5 -35.52 34.84 -34.56
N LYS A 6 -34.39 34.15 -34.40
CA LYS A 6 -34.24 33.12 -33.36
C LYS A 6 -34.41 33.77 -31.99
N SER A 7 -35.44 33.36 -31.28
CA SER A 7 -35.66 33.70 -29.87
C SER A 7 -34.48 33.18 -29.05
N ARG A 8 -33.59 34.08 -28.62
CA ARG A 8 -32.57 33.83 -27.60
C ARG A 8 -33.28 33.73 -26.25
N ARG A 9 -33.77 32.53 -25.90
CA ARG A 9 -34.15 32.21 -24.53
C ARG A 9 -32.90 32.39 -23.66
N HIS A 10 -32.93 33.41 -22.82
CA HIS A 10 -31.89 33.66 -21.83
C HIS A 10 -31.89 32.47 -20.87
N ARG A 11 -30.79 31.70 -20.87
CA ARG A 11 -30.46 30.80 -19.77
C ARG A 11 -30.36 31.68 -18.54
N TYR A 12 -31.32 31.57 -17.63
CA TYR A 12 -31.09 32.02 -16.27
C TYR A 12 -30.05 31.07 -15.69
N LYS A 13 -28.77 31.45 -15.77
CA LYS A 13 -27.76 30.89 -14.86
C LYS A 13 -28.27 31.23 -13.46
N LYS A 14 -28.80 30.24 -12.74
CA LYS A 14 -28.95 30.34 -11.29
C LYS A 14 -27.57 30.75 -10.75
N LEU A 15 -27.56 31.77 -9.91
CA LEU A 15 -26.37 32.18 -9.17
C LEU A 15 -25.91 30.96 -8.37
N ARG A 16 -24.81 30.34 -8.81
CA ARG A 16 -24.09 29.37 -7.99
C ARG A 16 -23.53 30.19 -6.82
N TYR A 17 -23.78 29.73 -5.60
CA TYR A 17 -22.94 30.10 -4.49
C TYR A 17 -21.54 29.64 -4.89
N GLU A 18 -20.69 30.57 -5.29
CA GLU A 18 -19.25 30.37 -5.22
C GLU A 18 -18.98 30.26 -3.71
N TYR A 19 -18.94 29.02 -3.22
CA TYR A 19 -18.47 28.73 -1.88
C TYR A 19 -17.01 29.20 -1.85
N LEU A 20 -16.57 29.72 -0.72
CA LEU A 20 -15.23 30.29 -0.52
C LEU A 20 -14.16 29.19 -0.48
N GLU A 21 -14.14 28.33 -1.50
CA GLU A 21 -13.12 27.34 -1.78
C GLU A 21 -11.79 28.07 -2.05
N ASN A 22 -10.69 27.44 -1.62
CA ASN A 22 -9.31 27.76 -1.97
C ASN A 22 -8.46 28.65 -1.05
N ARG A 23 -8.89 29.03 0.17
CA ARG A 23 -7.98 29.85 1.03
C ARG A 23 -7.82 29.47 2.50
N LEU A 24 -8.51 28.44 3.00
CA LEU A 24 -8.30 27.90 4.35
C LEU A 24 -8.10 26.37 4.41
N LEU A 25 -8.14 25.68 3.26
CA LEU A 25 -7.87 24.24 3.11
C LEU A 25 -6.38 23.92 2.84
N LEU A 26 -5.51 24.93 2.86
CA LEU A 26 -4.11 24.81 2.42
C LEU A 26 -3.18 24.18 3.48
N ALA A 27 -3.73 23.40 4.42
CA ALA A 27 -2.98 22.82 5.53
C ALA A 27 -3.42 21.39 5.91
N ALA A 28 -4.28 20.74 5.12
CA ALA A 28 -4.78 19.39 5.41
C ALA A 28 -4.71 18.39 4.23
N ASP A 29 -4.42 18.82 3.00
CA ASP A 29 -4.45 17.95 1.80
C ASP A 29 -3.05 17.80 1.16
N ILE A 30 -1.99 17.61 1.95
CA ILE A 30 -0.77 16.99 1.43
C ILE A 30 -0.85 15.56 1.96
N ALA A 31 -1.03 14.60 1.08
CA ALA A 31 -0.88 13.19 1.43
C ALA A 31 0.61 13.00 1.78
N LEU A 32 0.87 12.86 3.08
CA LEU A 32 2.22 12.76 3.63
C LEU A 32 2.52 11.29 3.85
N TYR A 33 3.45 10.79 3.06
CA TYR A 33 3.88 9.41 3.08
C TYR A 33 5.35 9.33 3.46
N GLN A 34 5.70 8.27 4.17
CA GLN A 34 7.06 7.86 4.44
C GLN A 34 7.45 6.83 3.39
N ASN A 35 8.73 6.81 2.99
CA ASN A 35 9.25 5.76 2.14
C ASN A 35 9.50 4.51 3.03
N PRO A 36 8.84 3.37 2.77
CA PRO A 36 8.94 2.21 3.63
C PRO A 36 10.28 1.46 3.52
N LEU A 37 11.01 1.64 2.40
CA LEU A 37 12.32 1.02 2.21
C LEU A 37 13.42 1.80 2.92
N ASP A 38 13.36 3.12 2.82
CA ASP A 38 14.28 4.04 3.47
C ASP A 38 13.58 5.36 3.72
N SER A 39 13.18 5.58 4.97
CA SER A 39 12.47 6.79 5.39
C SER A 39 13.17 8.10 5.02
N VAL A 40 14.48 8.08 4.77
CA VAL A 40 15.30 9.25 4.49
C VAL A 40 15.47 9.51 2.98
N ASP A 41 15.22 8.50 2.15
CA ASP A 41 15.18 8.60 0.68
C ASP A 41 13.82 9.17 0.22
N VAL A 42 13.77 10.49 0.09
CA VAL A 42 12.54 11.25 -0.15
C VAL A 42 12.08 11.12 -1.60
N ASN A 43 13.02 11.03 -2.54
CA ASN A 43 12.72 10.92 -3.97
C ASN A 43 12.76 9.49 -4.52
N ASN A 44 12.97 8.49 -3.65
CA ASN A 44 13.02 7.07 -3.98
C ASN A 44 14.08 6.74 -5.05
N ASP A 45 15.22 7.44 -5.03
CA ASP A 45 16.30 7.22 -6.01
C ASP A 45 17.38 6.23 -5.55
N ALA A 46 17.15 5.58 -4.40
CA ALA A 46 18.02 4.65 -3.70
C ALA A 46 19.29 5.30 -3.10
N TYR A 47 19.39 6.63 -3.10
CA TYR A 47 20.53 7.33 -2.52
C TYR A 47 20.11 8.46 -1.58
N ILE A 48 20.50 8.36 -0.32
CA ILE A 48 20.40 9.49 0.60
C ILE A 48 21.34 10.61 0.13
N SER A 49 20.74 11.72 -0.32
CA SER A 49 21.47 12.81 -0.92
C SER A 49 21.00 14.18 -0.38
N PRO A 50 21.78 15.25 -0.58
CA PRO A 50 21.30 16.60 -0.27
C PRO A 50 20.03 17.01 -1.03
N VAL A 51 19.66 16.27 -2.09
CA VAL A 51 18.45 16.54 -2.87
C VAL A 51 17.20 16.21 -2.06
N ASP A 52 17.24 15.15 -1.25
CA ASP A 52 16.14 14.70 -0.38
C ASP A 52 15.75 15.78 0.63
N ALA A 53 16.75 16.33 1.33
CA ALA A 53 16.54 17.46 2.24
C ALA A 53 16.00 18.71 1.49
N LEU A 54 16.41 18.92 0.24
CA LEU A 54 15.93 20.04 -0.56
C LEU A 54 14.48 19.87 -1.00
N TYR A 55 14.00 18.64 -1.28
CA TYR A 55 12.59 18.36 -1.57
C TYR A 55 11.71 18.84 -0.41
N ILE A 56 12.01 18.42 0.81
CA ILE A 56 11.28 18.79 2.02
C ILE A 56 11.33 20.32 2.26
N ILE A 57 12.52 20.92 2.17
CA ILE A 57 12.68 22.37 2.38
C ILE A 57 11.90 23.18 1.34
N ASN A 58 11.89 22.73 0.07
CA ASN A 58 11.14 23.41 -0.98
C ASN A 58 9.62 23.32 -0.74
N GLU A 59 9.15 22.17 -0.26
CA GLU A 59 7.75 21.95 0.10
C GLU A 59 7.32 22.84 1.27
N LEU A 60 8.10 22.86 2.36
CA LEU A 60 7.87 23.72 3.52
C LEU A 60 7.83 25.23 3.18
N ASN A 61 8.53 25.64 2.12
CA ASN A 61 8.53 27.02 1.63
C ASN A 61 7.37 27.31 0.66
N GLY A 62 6.47 26.36 0.42
CA GLY A 62 5.28 26.51 -0.42
C GLY A 62 5.61 26.62 -1.90
N THR A 63 6.66 25.94 -2.36
CA THR A 63 7.12 26.03 -3.75
C THR A 63 6.31 25.13 -4.69
N SER A 64 5.62 24.12 -4.15
CA SER A 64 4.93 23.05 -4.88
C SER A 64 3.40 23.16 -4.76
N LEU A 65 2.87 24.38 -4.85
CA LEU A 65 1.42 24.59 -4.82
C LEU A 65 0.76 23.93 -6.04
N ASN A 66 0.05 22.83 -5.78
CA ASN A 66 -0.85 22.09 -6.67
C ASN A 66 -0.17 21.01 -7.53
N SER A 67 0.30 19.93 -6.90
CA SER A 67 0.45 18.66 -7.61
C SER A 67 -0.86 17.89 -7.50
N GLU A 68 -1.40 17.41 -8.62
CA GLU A 68 -2.53 16.46 -8.66
C GLU A 68 -2.07 15.02 -8.29
N LYS A 69 -0.77 14.85 -8.03
CA LYS A 69 -0.10 13.59 -7.73
C LYS A 69 0.81 13.69 -6.51
N ILE A 70 1.18 12.55 -5.94
CA ILE A 70 2.17 12.47 -4.87
C ILE A 70 3.55 12.83 -5.45
N SER A 71 4.18 13.87 -4.93
CA SER A 71 5.45 14.35 -5.51
C SER A 71 6.70 13.75 -4.88
N ALA A 72 6.63 13.31 -3.63
CA ALA A 72 7.74 12.70 -2.88
C ALA A 72 7.25 12.12 -1.53
N PHE A 73 8.11 11.35 -0.86
CA PHE A 73 7.91 10.85 0.50
C PHE A 73 8.43 11.86 1.54
N TYR A 74 7.59 12.83 1.90
CA TYR A 74 8.03 13.98 2.70
C TYR A 74 8.16 13.71 4.20
N ASP A 75 7.47 12.68 4.73
CA ASP A 75 7.42 12.39 6.16
C ASP A 75 8.53 11.42 6.56
N THR A 76 9.75 11.93 6.63
CA THR A 76 10.90 11.12 7.04
C THR A 76 10.90 10.80 8.53
N SER A 77 10.12 11.52 9.34
CA SER A 77 10.03 11.30 10.79
C SER A 77 8.93 10.32 11.20
N GLY A 78 8.00 10.01 10.30
CA GLY A 78 6.87 9.11 10.53
C GLY A 78 5.82 9.69 11.49
N ASP A 79 5.75 11.02 11.65
CA ASP A 79 4.83 11.67 12.58
C ASP A 79 3.53 12.19 11.90
N GLY A 80 3.40 11.94 10.59
CA GLY A 80 2.30 12.36 9.75
C GLY A 80 2.26 13.87 9.50
N ILE A 81 3.32 14.60 9.83
CA ILE A 81 3.35 16.07 9.77
C ILE A 81 4.62 16.56 9.08
N LEU A 82 4.43 17.21 7.92
CA LEU A 82 5.52 17.89 7.24
C LEU A 82 6.03 19.06 8.08
N ALA A 83 7.22 18.88 8.64
CA ALA A 83 7.87 19.81 9.53
C ALA A 83 9.38 19.92 9.24
N ALA A 84 10.01 20.90 9.88
CA ALA A 84 11.46 21.05 9.77
C ALA A 84 12.24 19.86 10.36
N VAL A 85 11.58 19.02 11.17
CA VAL A 85 12.17 17.80 11.70
C VAL A 85 12.49 16.81 10.58
N ASP A 86 11.64 16.70 9.56
CA ASP A 86 11.87 15.77 8.46
C ASP A 86 13.16 16.10 7.71
N ALA A 87 13.32 17.37 7.32
CA ALA A 87 14.55 17.81 6.67
C ALA A 87 15.79 17.65 7.58
N LEU A 88 15.62 17.74 8.90
CA LEU A 88 16.70 17.54 9.85
C LEU A 88 17.09 16.06 9.97
N THR A 89 16.14 15.13 9.89
CA THR A 89 16.41 13.68 9.85
C THR A 89 17.33 13.37 8.68
N VAL A 90 16.99 13.81 7.47
CA VAL A 90 17.85 13.64 6.28
C VAL A 90 19.24 14.26 6.46
N ILE A 91 19.32 15.48 6.99
CA ILE A 91 20.61 16.15 7.18
C ILE A 91 21.46 15.42 8.22
N ASN A 92 20.86 14.86 9.26
CA ASN A 92 21.59 14.11 10.27
C ASN A 92 22.18 12.84 9.67
N GLU A 93 21.39 12.09 8.91
CA GLU A 93 21.82 10.85 8.25
C GLU A 93 22.99 11.11 7.29
N LEU A 94 22.87 12.14 6.45
CA LEU A 94 23.95 12.58 5.54
C LEU A 94 25.27 12.93 6.24
N ASN A 95 25.21 13.38 7.50
CA ASN A 95 26.40 13.77 8.26
C ASN A 95 26.92 12.65 9.18
N TYR A 96 26.08 11.66 9.50
CA TYR A 96 26.36 10.59 10.47
C TYR A 96 25.64 9.29 10.08
N PRO A 97 26.07 8.61 8.99
CA PRO A 97 25.42 7.38 8.51
C PRO A 97 25.54 6.17 9.45
N GLU A 98 26.33 6.25 10.53
CA GLU A 98 26.51 5.17 11.52
C GLU A 98 25.31 4.99 12.47
N LEU A 99 24.17 5.66 12.22
CA LEU A 99 22.98 5.62 13.07
C LEU A 99 21.82 4.80 12.46
N SER A 100 22.02 4.10 11.34
CA SER A 100 20.99 3.24 10.75
C SER A 100 20.61 2.10 11.71
N GLU A 101 19.30 1.86 11.86
CA GLU A 101 18.76 0.77 12.70
C GLU A 101 18.92 -0.61 12.03
N ASP A 102 19.26 -0.66 10.74
CA ASP A 102 19.32 -1.89 9.94
C ASP A 102 20.74 -2.45 9.75
N GLN A 103 21.50 -2.56 10.85
CA GLN A 103 22.86 -3.08 10.83
C GLN A 103 22.97 -4.50 10.27
N PHE A 104 21.88 -5.28 10.31
CA PHE A 104 21.85 -6.65 9.82
C PHE A 104 21.96 -6.73 8.29
N SER A 105 21.13 -5.99 7.55
CA SER A 105 21.15 -6.01 6.09
C SER A 105 22.47 -5.44 5.54
N ASP A 106 22.95 -4.34 6.13
CA ASP A 106 24.20 -3.68 5.71
C ASP A 106 25.41 -4.63 5.84
N LYS A 107 25.49 -5.38 6.95
CA LYS A 107 26.59 -6.32 7.17
C LYS A 107 26.53 -7.52 6.22
N ILE A 108 25.33 -8.01 5.89
CA ILE A 108 25.19 -9.12 4.92
C ILE A 108 25.55 -8.66 3.51
N GLU A 109 25.16 -7.44 3.11
CA GLU A 109 25.60 -6.84 1.85
C GLU A 109 27.12 -6.76 1.77
N ILE A 110 27.75 -6.19 2.79
CA ILE A 110 29.20 -6.07 2.88
C ILE A 110 29.89 -7.44 2.79
N ALA A 111 29.38 -8.45 3.49
CA ALA A 111 29.88 -9.81 3.45
C ALA A 111 29.74 -10.43 2.05
N ALA A 112 28.56 -10.33 1.45
CA ALA A 112 28.27 -10.87 0.11
C ALA A 112 29.16 -10.24 -0.97
N ASP A 113 29.31 -8.92 -0.98
CA ASP A 113 30.17 -8.17 -1.91
C ASP A 113 31.63 -8.63 -1.82
N TYR A 114 32.12 -8.85 -0.59
CA TYR A 114 33.47 -9.32 -0.36
C TYR A 114 33.65 -10.76 -0.86
N LEU A 115 32.70 -11.64 -0.55
CA LEU A 115 32.70 -13.03 -0.96
C LEU A 115 32.66 -13.17 -2.49
N GLU A 116 31.84 -12.36 -3.18
CA GLU A 116 31.79 -12.32 -4.63
C GLU A 116 33.13 -11.86 -5.23
N SER A 117 33.69 -10.77 -4.70
CA SER A 117 34.96 -10.20 -5.17
C SER A 117 36.17 -11.10 -4.96
N ASN A 118 36.13 -11.96 -3.94
CA ASN A 118 37.24 -12.83 -3.52
C ASN A 118 36.95 -14.32 -3.69
N HIS A 119 35.94 -14.67 -4.50
CA HIS A 119 35.48 -16.06 -4.69
C HIS A 119 36.61 -17.06 -4.97
N ASP A 120 37.60 -16.67 -5.78
CA ASP A 120 38.77 -17.50 -6.15
C ASP A 120 39.70 -17.85 -4.95
N LEU A 121 39.59 -17.12 -3.84
CA LEU A 121 40.42 -17.29 -2.64
C LEU A 121 39.73 -18.15 -1.56
N ILE A 122 38.44 -18.46 -1.74
CA ILE A 122 37.64 -19.23 -0.79
C ILE A 122 38.01 -20.72 -0.88
N ASP A 123 38.11 -21.40 0.27
CA ASP A 123 38.35 -22.84 0.30
C ASP A 123 37.20 -23.58 -0.42
N GLN A 124 37.53 -24.62 -1.19
CA GLN A 124 36.58 -25.37 -2.00
C GLN A 124 35.41 -25.94 -1.18
N GLN A 125 35.60 -26.17 0.12
CA GLN A 125 34.57 -26.64 1.04
C GLN A 125 33.56 -25.56 1.47
N LEU A 126 33.94 -24.28 1.34
CA LEU A 126 33.18 -23.11 1.79
C LEU A 126 32.51 -22.36 0.62
N ILE A 127 32.89 -22.67 -0.62
CA ILE A 127 32.27 -22.10 -1.84
C ILE A 127 30.75 -22.26 -1.83
N ALA A 128 30.23 -23.41 -1.39
CA ALA A 128 28.77 -23.63 -1.37
C ALA A 128 28.04 -22.66 -0.43
N ILE A 129 28.61 -22.39 0.75
CA ILE A 129 28.06 -21.44 1.73
C ILE A 129 28.22 -20.01 1.22
N SER A 130 29.38 -19.69 0.64
CA SER A 130 29.61 -18.40 -0.02
C SER A 130 28.58 -18.13 -1.11
N ASP A 131 28.31 -19.10 -1.98
CA ASP A 131 27.31 -18.99 -3.05
C ASP A 131 25.89 -18.81 -2.49
N GLN A 132 25.59 -19.40 -1.32
CA GLN A 132 24.31 -19.22 -0.63
C GLN A 132 24.17 -17.81 -0.04
N ILE A 133 25.21 -17.27 0.61
CA ILE A 133 25.21 -15.89 1.16
C ILE A 133 25.05 -14.87 0.02
N ILE A 134 25.80 -15.03 -1.08
CA ILE A 134 25.67 -14.17 -2.26
C ILE A 134 24.26 -14.27 -2.83
N GLY A 135 23.73 -15.49 -2.99
CA GLY A 135 22.38 -15.70 -3.54
C GLY A 135 21.27 -15.09 -2.67
N LEU A 136 21.40 -15.16 -1.34
CA LEU A 136 20.48 -14.47 -0.43
C LEU A 136 20.53 -12.95 -0.60
N HIS A 137 21.73 -12.37 -0.69
CA HIS A 137 21.89 -10.94 -0.91
C HIS A 137 21.27 -10.48 -2.24
N GLU A 138 21.50 -11.23 -3.33
CA GLU A 138 20.88 -10.97 -4.63
C GLU A 138 19.35 -11.00 -4.57
N GLN A 139 18.76 -11.93 -3.79
CA GLN A 139 17.31 -12.01 -3.61
C GLN A 139 16.74 -10.79 -2.91
N ILE A 140 17.35 -10.33 -1.81
CA ILE A 140 16.91 -9.12 -1.10
C ILE A 140 17.00 -7.90 -2.01
N GLN A 141 18.11 -7.74 -2.72
CA GLN A 141 18.28 -6.61 -3.64
C GLN A 141 17.18 -6.62 -4.71
N THR A 142 16.86 -7.80 -5.25
CA THR A 142 15.79 -7.94 -6.24
C THR A 142 14.43 -7.56 -5.66
N VAL A 143 14.14 -7.98 -4.42
CA VAL A 143 12.89 -7.62 -3.72
C VAL A 143 12.83 -6.12 -3.46
N ALA A 144 13.90 -5.52 -2.93
CA ALA A 144 13.99 -4.09 -2.67
C ALA A 144 13.80 -3.28 -3.96
N ASP A 145 14.41 -3.70 -5.07
CA ASP A 145 14.24 -3.06 -6.38
C ASP A 145 12.81 -3.19 -6.90
N THR A 146 12.16 -4.33 -6.68
CA THR A 146 10.74 -4.52 -7.01
C THR A 146 9.85 -3.58 -6.21
N ILE A 147 10.06 -3.45 -4.90
CA ILE A 147 9.29 -2.53 -4.06
C ILE A 147 9.57 -1.08 -4.45
N ARG A 148 10.83 -0.70 -4.74
CA ARG A 148 11.16 0.65 -5.27
C ARG A 148 10.41 0.95 -6.54
N ALA A 149 10.37 0.00 -7.48
CA ALA A 149 9.65 0.19 -8.74
C ALA A 149 8.14 0.40 -8.52
N GLN A 150 7.55 -0.22 -7.50
CA GLN A 150 6.17 0.00 -7.12
C GLN A 150 5.97 1.34 -6.40
N LEU A 151 6.93 1.78 -5.57
CA LEU A 151 6.92 3.12 -4.97
C LEU A 151 7.04 4.21 -6.04
N ASP A 152 7.81 3.99 -7.11
CA ASP A 152 7.86 4.91 -8.26
C ASP A 152 6.49 5.02 -8.97
N LEU A 153 5.77 3.89 -9.11
CA LEU A 153 4.41 3.88 -9.64
C LEU A 153 3.44 4.58 -8.69
N PHE A 154 3.61 4.37 -7.37
CA PHE A 154 2.83 5.02 -6.33
C PHE A 154 2.90 6.54 -6.41
N LEU A 155 4.10 7.10 -6.65
CA LEU A 155 4.29 8.54 -6.84
C LEU A 155 3.56 9.09 -8.10
N GLU A 156 3.14 8.23 -9.03
CA GLU A 156 2.41 8.65 -10.22
C GLU A 156 0.88 8.68 -10.04
N TYR A 157 0.36 8.16 -8.93
CA TYR A 157 -1.08 8.10 -8.67
C TYR A 157 -1.69 9.46 -8.28
N SER A 158 -3.00 9.56 -8.47
CA SER A 158 -3.75 10.76 -8.12
C SER A 158 -3.96 10.85 -6.61
N ILE A 159 -3.85 12.05 -6.05
CA ILE A 159 -4.19 12.30 -4.63
C ILE A 159 -5.69 12.29 -4.35
N ASP A 160 -6.52 12.16 -5.40
CA ASP A 160 -7.99 12.18 -5.30
C ASP A 160 -8.54 11.05 -4.41
N ASN A 161 -7.84 9.90 -4.35
CA ASN A 161 -8.27 8.75 -3.55
C ASN A 161 -7.24 8.35 -2.47
N THR A 162 -7.11 9.19 -1.44
CA THR A 162 -6.19 8.96 -0.31
C THR A 162 -6.35 7.57 0.36
N PRO A 163 -7.56 7.02 0.61
CA PRO A 163 -7.70 5.68 1.20
C PRO A 163 -7.08 4.56 0.37
N ALA A 164 -7.23 4.63 -0.95
CA ALA A 164 -6.64 3.65 -1.84
C ALA A 164 -5.11 3.76 -1.84
N LEU A 165 -4.59 4.99 -1.81
CA LEU A 165 -3.16 5.25 -1.64
C LEU A 165 -2.64 4.70 -0.31
N ASP A 166 -3.31 4.98 0.81
CA ASP A 166 -2.93 4.49 2.13
C ASP A 166 -2.89 2.96 2.16
N THR A 167 -3.91 2.31 1.58
CA THR A 167 -3.98 0.85 1.46
C THR A 167 -2.84 0.28 0.61
N GLN A 168 -2.53 0.94 -0.52
CA GLN A 168 -1.47 0.48 -1.40
C GLN A 168 -0.09 0.65 -0.76
N LEU A 169 0.12 1.72 0.01
CA LEU A 169 1.36 1.91 0.75
C LEU A 169 1.50 0.89 1.88
N GLU A 170 0.42 0.62 2.62
CA GLU A 170 0.40 -0.43 3.66
C GLU A 170 0.74 -1.80 3.08
N LYS A 171 0.23 -2.16 1.89
CA LYS A 171 0.62 -3.40 1.20
C LYS A 171 2.12 -3.44 0.90
N LEU A 172 2.71 -2.32 0.48
CA LEU A 172 4.15 -2.22 0.20
C LEU A 172 4.98 -2.34 1.48
N GLU A 173 4.54 -1.70 2.56
CA GLU A 173 5.13 -1.82 3.90
C GLU A 173 5.11 -3.26 4.41
N VAL A 174 3.94 -3.90 4.40
CA VAL A 174 3.78 -5.29 4.82
C VAL A 174 4.65 -6.22 3.99
N ALA A 175 4.68 -6.05 2.67
CA ALA A 175 5.51 -6.86 1.79
C ALA A 175 7.01 -6.67 2.08
N TYR A 176 7.46 -5.44 2.36
CA TYR A 176 8.83 -5.16 2.75
C TYR A 176 9.19 -5.87 4.06
N TYR A 177 8.44 -5.63 5.14
CA TYR A 177 8.74 -6.22 6.44
C TYR A 177 8.64 -7.74 6.43
N ALA A 178 7.63 -8.31 5.76
CA ALA A 178 7.49 -9.76 5.61
C ALA A 178 8.67 -10.35 4.82
N SER A 179 9.15 -9.65 3.78
CA SER A 179 10.32 -10.11 3.02
C SER A 179 11.60 -10.09 3.86
N LYS A 180 11.78 -9.12 4.76
CA LYS A 180 12.90 -9.08 5.70
C LYS A 180 12.86 -10.21 6.70
N GLU A 181 11.69 -10.52 7.25
CA GLU A 181 11.54 -11.65 8.16
C GLU A 181 11.82 -12.98 7.46
N LEU A 182 11.28 -13.19 6.27
CA LEU A 182 11.54 -14.39 5.46
C LEU A 182 13.02 -14.53 5.13
N PHE A 183 13.67 -13.43 4.77
CA PHE A 183 15.12 -13.40 4.57
C PHE A 183 15.89 -13.80 5.83
N TYR A 184 15.54 -13.25 6.99
CA TYR A 184 16.19 -13.62 8.25
C TYR A 184 15.99 -15.10 8.60
N GLN A 185 14.80 -15.66 8.35
CA GLN A 185 14.54 -17.09 8.53
C GLN A 185 15.41 -17.97 7.61
N GLU A 186 15.63 -17.54 6.35
CA GLU A 186 16.54 -18.24 5.43
C GLU A 186 18.01 -18.12 5.87
N PHE A 187 18.41 -16.97 6.42
CA PHE A 187 19.75 -16.75 6.96
C PHE A 187 20.06 -17.65 8.17
N ILE A 188 19.15 -17.77 9.14
CA ILE A 188 19.29 -18.74 10.26
C ILE A 188 19.54 -20.15 9.70
N GLY A 189 18.80 -20.54 8.65
CA GLY A 189 18.96 -21.83 8.00
C GLY A 189 20.35 -22.03 7.38
N LEU A 190 21.00 -20.97 6.89
CA LEU A 190 22.38 -21.02 6.43
C LEU A 190 23.39 -21.12 7.58
N ASN A 191 23.10 -20.49 8.71
CA ASN A 191 23.97 -20.55 9.87
C ASN A 191 24.12 -22.00 10.40
N ASP A 192 23.01 -22.76 10.44
CA ASP A 192 23.01 -24.20 10.74
C ASP A 192 23.88 -25.03 9.76
N ASP A 193 23.86 -24.67 8.47
CA ASP A 193 24.68 -25.30 7.44
C ASP A 193 26.17 -24.95 7.62
N PHE A 194 26.48 -23.71 8.02
CA PHE A 194 27.83 -23.28 8.34
C PHE A 194 28.42 -24.05 9.52
N ASP A 195 27.70 -24.12 10.63
CA ASP A 195 28.06 -24.90 11.81
C ASP A 195 28.45 -26.33 11.45
N THR A 196 27.67 -26.93 10.55
CA THR A 196 27.89 -28.29 10.06
C THR A 196 29.17 -28.42 9.25
N VAL A 197 29.55 -27.39 8.47
CA VAL A 197 30.81 -27.37 7.72
C VAL A 197 32.00 -27.07 8.62
N GLN A 198 31.88 -26.15 9.58
CA GLN A 198 32.93 -25.85 10.55
C GLN A 198 33.30 -27.07 11.40
N GLN A 199 32.31 -27.81 11.90
CA GLN A 199 32.56 -29.06 12.64
C GLN A 199 33.30 -30.13 11.81
N GLN A 200 33.20 -30.08 10.48
CA GLN A 200 33.95 -30.97 9.59
C GLN A 200 35.40 -30.52 9.40
N LEU A 201 35.65 -29.21 9.42
CA LEU A 201 36.97 -28.60 9.29
C LEU A 201 37.75 -28.64 10.62
N ASP A 202 37.13 -28.20 11.73
CA ASP A 202 37.63 -28.36 13.10
C ASP A 202 36.67 -29.20 13.96
N PRO A 203 37.01 -30.48 14.25
CA PRO A 203 36.22 -31.33 15.13
C PRO A 203 36.09 -30.87 16.59
N ASN A 204 36.81 -29.82 17.01
CA ASN A 204 36.68 -29.21 18.33
C ASN A 204 35.85 -27.92 18.32
N PHE A 205 35.40 -27.46 17.16
CA PHE A 205 34.43 -26.38 17.05
C PHE A 205 33.16 -26.78 17.82
N ASP A 206 32.73 -25.90 18.73
CA ASP A 206 31.57 -26.09 19.58
C ASP A 206 30.65 -24.89 19.42
N PRO A 207 29.58 -24.98 18.60
CA PRO A 207 28.67 -23.86 18.33
C PRO A 207 27.88 -23.43 19.57
N SER A 208 27.95 -24.18 20.67
CA SER A 208 27.31 -23.80 21.94
C SER A 208 28.19 -22.91 22.83
N VAL A 209 29.44 -22.66 22.43
CA VAL A 209 30.31 -21.70 23.09
C VAL A 209 30.06 -20.34 22.45
N GLN A 210 29.31 -19.48 23.13
CA GLN A 210 29.26 -18.05 22.77
C GLN A 210 30.70 -17.53 22.72
N GLU A 211 31.19 -17.28 21.50
CA GLU A 211 32.37 -16.48 21.25
C GLU A 211 32.17 -15.17 22.02
N ALA A 212 33.14 -14.82 22.87
CA ALA A 212 33.00 -13.61 23.65
C ALA A 212 33.25 -12.45 22.71
N ASP A 213 32.21 -11.64 22.41
CA ASP A 213 32.25 -10.36 21.67
C ASP A 213 33.67 -10.11 21.17
N SER A 214 33.94 -10.62 19.97
CA SER A 214 35.27 -10.59 19.38
C SER A 214 35.81 -9.16 19.31
N GLY A 215 34.91 -8.16 19.40
CA GLY A 215 35.17 -6.74 19.21
C GLY A 215 35.73 -6.46 17.81
N PHE A 216 35.53 -7.42 16.91
CA PHE A 216 35.96 -7.38 15.53
C PHE A 216 34.79 -6.89 14.70
N GLU A 217 35.07 -5.93 13.83
CA GLU A 217 34.12 -5.33 12.91
C GLU A 217 34.74 -5.53 11.53
N PHE A 218 34.09 -6.30 10.68
CA PHE A 218 34.56 -6.61 9.34
C PHE A 218 34.73 -5.31 8.55
N ASP A 219 36.00 -4.96 8.29
CA ASP A 219 36.41 -3.80 7.53
C ASP A 219 36.97 -4.28 6.18
N PRO A 220 36.16 -4.35 5.12
CA PRO A 220 36.58 -4.84 3.79
C PRO A 220 37.71 -3.98 3.17
N SER A 221 38.07 -2.85 3.77
CA SER A 221 39.22 -2.03 3.34
C SER A 221 40.57 -2.57 3.84
N VAL A 222 40.56 -3.55 4.75
CA VAL A 222 41.74 -4.24 5.27
C VAL A 222 42.01 -5.50 4.44
N ALA A 223 43.28 -5.74 4.12
CA ALA A 223 43.68 -6.98 3.44
C ALA A 223 43.79 -8.12 4.46
N TYR A 224 42.82 -9.02 4.44
CA TYR A 224 42.74 -10.17 5.35
C TYR A 224 43.45 -11.42 4.77
N SER A 225 43.88 -12.36 5.64
CA SER A 225 44.60 -13.62 5.33
C SER A 225 43.67 -14.72 4.78
N GLU A 226 44.09 -15.99 4.66
CA GLU A 226 43.14 -17.12 4.38
C GLU A 226 42.04 -17.26 5.46
N GLU A 227 42.13 -16.51 6.58
CA GLU A 227 41.22 -16.51 7.74
C GLU A 227 39.99 -15.59 7.56
N VAL A 228 39.89 -14.79 6.47
CA VAL A 228 38.78 -13.81 6.31
C VAL A 228 37.41 -14.45 6.28
N PHE A 229 37.30 -15.61 5.66
CA PHE A 229 36.01 -16.28 5.55
C PHE A 229 35.55 -16.72 6.94
N GLU A 230 36.46 -17.28 7.74
CA GLU A 230 36.16 -17.66 9.13
C GLU A 230 35.73 -16.42 9.93
N GLU A 231 36.42 -15.29 9.78
CA GLU A 231 36.06 -14.00 10.42
C GLU A 231 34.70 -13.46 9.97
N ILE A 232 34.39 -13.48 8.67
CA ILE A 232 33.08 -13.04 8.14
C ILE A 232 31.98 -13.89 8.75
N VAL A 233 32.18 -15.21 8.83
CA VAL A 233 31.11 -16.04 9.36
C VAL A 233 30.99 -15.95 10.88
N GLU A 234 32.08 -15.78 11.62
CA GLU A 234 32.00 -15.46 13.05
C GLU A 234 31.16 -14.20 13.28
N GLU A 235 31.32 -13.15 12.47
CA GLU A 235 30.50 -11.94 12.60
C GLU A 235 29.04 -12.15 12.19
N LEU A 236 28.80 -12.95 11.15
CA LEU A 236 27.44 -13.30 10.72
C LEU A 236 26.71 -14.17 11.75
N ASP A 237 27.42 -15.05 12.46
CA ASP A 237 26.89 -15.86 13.56
C ASP A 237 26.63 -15.00 14.80
N GLU A 238 27.53 -14.07 15.15
CA GLU A 238 27.31 -13.08 16.20
C GLU A 238 26.06 -12.22 15.93
N LEU A 239 25.80 -11.87 14.66
CA LEU A 239 24.59 -11.13 14.27
C LEU A 239 23.32 -11.96 14.44
N ASP A 240 23.35 -13.26 14.17
CA ASP A 240 22.20 -14.15 14.40
C ASP A 240 21.82 -14.21 15.88
N ASP A 241 22.83 -14.24 16.75
CA ASP A 241 22.65 -14.27 18.20
C ASP A 241 22.13 -12.93 18.78
N GLU A 242 22.44 -11.80 18.13
CA GLU A 242 22.05 -10.45 18.58
C GLU A 242 20.71 -9.97 17.98
N TYR A 243 20.40 -10.36 16.74
CA TYR A 243 19.23 -9.85 16.03
C TYR A 243 17.95 -10.59 16.45
N GLU A 244 17.02 -9.87 17.09
CA GLU A 244 15.68 -10.39 17.34
C GLU A 244 14.80 -10.06 16.13
N ILE A 245 14.17 -11.08 15.53
CA ILE A 245 13.16 -10.87 14.47
C ILE A 245 12.12 -9.89 14.99
N PRO A 246 11.98 -8.71 14.38
CA PRO A 246 10.96 -7.78 14.81
C PRO A 246 9.57 -8.39 14.54
N ASP A 247 8.74 -8.44 15.58
CA ASP A 247 7.38 -8.97 15.48
C ASP A 247 6.42 -7.89 14.97
N TYR A 248 6.21 -7.86 13.65
CA TYR A 248 5.29 -6.95 12.99
C TYR A 248 3.83 -7.47 12.96
N SER A 249 3.55 -8.66 13.51
CA SER A 249 2.21 -9.26 13.49
C SER A 249 1.16 -8.45 14.27
N GLY A 250 1.61 -7.64 15.23
CA GLY A 250 0.77 -6.73 15.99
C GLY A 250 0.70 -5.31 15.43
N GLU A 251 1.53 -4.98 14.43
CA GLU A 251 1.60 -3.65 13.81
C GLU A 251 0.77 -3.59 12.53
N TYR A 252 0.75 -4.68 11.75
CA TYR A 252 0.04 -4.75 10.48
C TYR A 252 -0.98 -5.90 10.42
N ASP A 253 -2.18 -5.58 9.96
CA ASP A 253 -3.26 -6.55 9.83
C ASP A 253 -2.95 -7.60 8.75
N GLY A 254 -3.02 -8.87 9.13
CA GLY A 254 -2.82 -9.97 8.19
C GLY A 254 -1.37 -10.20 7.77
N TYR A 255 -0.40 -9.53 8.41
CA TYR A 255 1.04 -9.74 8.23
C TYR A 255 1.43 -11.23 8.31
N ASP A 256 0.92 -11.97 9.30
CA ASP A 256 1.14 -13.41 9.43
C ASP A 256 0.74 -14.21 8.17
N ASN A 257 -0.29 -13.76 7.46
CA ASN A 257 -0.71 -14.43 6.22
C ASN A 257 0.32 -14.29 5.12
N TYR A 258 1.04 -13.15 5.06
CA TYR A 258 2.12 -12.94 4.10
C TYR A 258 3.25 -13.94 4.34
N VAL A 259 3.69 -14.03 5.60
CA VAL A 259 4.79 -14.93 5.98
C VAL A 259 4.38 -16.40 5.81
N TYR A 260 3.18 -16.79 6.26
CA TYR A 260 2.75 -18.20 6.20
C TYR A 260 2.31 -18.70 4.82
N ALA A 261 1.92 -17.81 3.92
CA ALA A 261 1.55 -18.19 2.56
C ALA A 261 2.75 -18.44 1.65
N TYR A 262 3.92 -17.90 1.99
CA TYR A 262 5.13 -18.10 1.22
C TYR A 262 5.66 -19.53 1.34
N ASP A 263 5.94 -20.16 0.19
CA ASP A 263 6.58 -21.47 0.09
C ASP A 263 7.82 -21.36 -0.81
N PRO A 264 9.04 -21.29 -0.23
CA PRO A 264 10.30 -21.14 -0.98
C PRO A 264 10.60 -22.35 -1.88
N THR A 265 9.89 -23.48 -1.70
CA THR A 265 10.08 -24.66 -2.56
C THR A 265 9.32 -24.56 -3.89
N THR A 266 8.39 -23.61 -4.00
CA THR A 266 7.50 -23.49 -5.16
C THR A 266 7.52 -22.12 -5.85
N THR A 267 7.84 -21.06 -5.11
CA THR A 267 7.77 -19.68 -5.59
C THR A 267 9.01 -18.93 -5.14
N GLU A 268 9.62 -18.15 -6.04
CA GLU A 268 10.72 -17.25 -5.70
C GLU A 268 10.19 -16.07 -4.88
N LEU A 269 10.91 -15.62 -3.84
CA LEU A 269 10.47 -14.54 -2.95
C LEU A 269 10.06 -13.28 -3.72
N ASN A 270 10.83 -12.91 -4.75
CA ASN A 270 10.52 -11.75 -5.58
C ASN A 270 9.19 -11.90 -6.33
N ASP A 271 8.90 -13.08 -6.89
CA ASP A 271 7.64 -13.33 -7.59
C ASP A 271 6.46 -13.27 -6.61
N TYR A 272 6.65 -13.82 -5.40
CA TYR A 272 5.65 -13.75 -4.34
C TYR A 272 5.36 -12.31 -3.91
N VAL A 273 6.39 -11.52 -3.63
CA VAL A 273 6.26 -10.10 -3.28
C VAL A 273 5.56 -9.35 -4.41
N LEU A 274 6.00 -9.53 -5.65
CA LEU A 274 5.41 -8.88 -6.82
C LEU A 274 3.91 -9.18 -6.95
N GLU A 275 3.48 -10.41 -6.69
CA GLU A 275 2.07 -10.79 -6.69
C GLU A 275 1.25 -10.06 -5.63
N GLN A 276 1.80 -9.83 -4.44
CA GLN A 276 1.08 -9.15 -3.36
C GLN A 276 0.95 -7.63 -3.57
N VAL A 277 2.00 -7.00 -4.10
CA VAL A 277 2.09 -5.54 -4.21
C VAL A 277 1.51 -4.99 -5.50
N THR A 278 1.34 -5.82 -6.54
CA THR A 278 0.79 -5.37 -7.82
C THR A 278 -0.72 -5.15 -7.67
N PRO A 279 -1.24 -3.92 -7.89
CA PRO A 279 -2.66 -3.67 -7.87
C PRO A 279 -3.38 -4.50 -8.92
N ASP A 280 -4.55 -5.04 -8.57
CA ASP A 280 -5.42 -5.62 -9.59
C ASP A 280 -6.06 -4.53 -10.47
N ASP A 281 -6.80 -4.95 -11.51
CA ASP A 281 -7.46 -4.01 -12.42
C ASP A 281 -8.34 -2.99 -11.65
N TYR A 282 -9.09 -3.45 -10.63
CA TYR A 282 -9.95 -2.61 -9.79
C TYR A 282 -9.15 -1.58 -9.02
N GLU A 283 -8.20 -2.07 -8.24
CA GLU A 283 -7.35 -1.24 -7.39
C GLU A 283 -6.61 -0.19 -8.21
N GLN A 284 -6.08 -0.57 -9.37
CA GLN A 284 -5.38 0.34 -10.27
C GLN A 284 -6.25 1.52 -10.72
N TRP A 285 -7.51 1.29 -11.08
CA TRP A 285 -8.41 2.38 -11.46
C TRP A 285 -8.77 3.31 -10.31
N VAL A 286 -9.00 2.74 -9.12
CA VAL A 286 -9.29 3.52 -7.92
C VAL A 286 -8.07 4.41 -7.58
N LEU A 287 -6.85 3.87 -7.69
CA LEU A 287 -5.59 4.60 -7.54
C LEU A 287 -5.37 5.69 -8.60
N ASP A 288 -5.90 5.48 -9.81
CA ASP A 288 -5.89 6.47 -10.89
C ASP A 288 -6.95 7.58 -10.71
N GLY A 289 -7.68 7.58 -9.58
CA GLY A 289 -8.72 8.56 -9.26
C GLY A 289 -10.13 8.15 -9.71
N GLY A 290 -10.33 6.88 -10.06
CA GLY A 290 -11.63 6.31 -10.35
C GLY A 290 -12.54 6.30 -9.13
N ASP A 291 -13.79 6.76 -9.31
CA ASP A 291 -14.83 6.72 -8.30
C ASP A 291 -16.06 5.97 -8.84
N PHE A 292 -16.47 4.93 -8.11
CA PHE A 292 -17.59 4.08 -8.52
C PHE A 292 -18.93 4.80 -8.45
N GLY A 293 -19.11 5.72 -7.52
CA GLY A 293 -20.31 6.55 -7.42
C GLY A 293 -20.46 7.47 -8.64
N ASP A 294 -19.40 8.19 -8.99
CA ASP A 294 -19.35 9.06 -10.17
C ASP A 294 -19.61 8.25 -11.45
N MET A 295 -19.02 7.06 -11.56
CA MET A 295 -19.28 6.16 -12.68
C MET A 295 -20.77 5.78 -12.79
N LEU A 296 -21.44 5.49 -11.66
CA LEU A 296 -22.87 5.16 -11.66
C LEU A 296 -23.74 6.37 -12.01
N ASP A 297 -23.38 7.56 -11.51
CA ASP A 297 -24.08 8.81 -11.80
C ASP A 297 -23.97 9.18 -13.29
N ASP A 298 -22.80 9.00 -13.90
CA ASP A 298 -22.60 9.17 -15.35
C ASP A 298 -23.45 8.18 -16.15
N PHE A 299 -23.55 6.92 -15.71
CA PHE A 299 -24.44 5.97 -16.38
C PHE A 299 -25.93 6.32 -16.23
N ASP A 300 -26.37 6.89 -15.10
CA ASP A 300 -27.76 7.33 -14.95
C ASP A 300 -28.06 8.61 -15.74
N GLU A 301 -27.15 9.60 -15.74
CA GLU A 301 -27.37 10.88 -16.44
C GLU A 301 -27.16 10.76 -17.97
N GLU A 302 -26.13 10.05 -18.43
CA GLU A 302 -25.74 10.03 -19.85
C GLU A 302 -26.53 9.01 -20.69
N VAL A 303 -26.85 7.84 -20.13
CA VAL A 303 -27.67 6.82 -20.82
C VAL A 303 -29.12 7.28 -20.97
N PHE A 304 -29.67 8.04 -20.02
CA PHE A 304 -31.02 8.61 -20.13
C PHE A 304 -31.13 9.78 -21.11
N VAL A 305 -30.04 10.48 -21.39
CA VAL A 305 -30.02 11.63 -22.32
C VAL A 305 -29.72 11.21 -23.76
N GLY A 306 -29.15 10.01 -23.96
CA GLY A 306 -28.88 9.45 -25.30
C GLY A 306 -27.85 10.26 -26.09
N GLU A 307 -26.95 10.95 -25.41
CA GLU A 307 -25.92 11.80 -26.02
C GLU A 307 -24.54 11.14 -26.16
N ILE A 308 -24.29 9.97 -25.55
CA ILE A 308 -22.99 9.29 -25.58
C ILE A 308 -23.13 7.82 -26.04
N ASP A 309 -22.17 7.39 -26.86
CA ASP A 309 -21.99 5.99 -27.26
C ASP A 309 -21.27 5.29 -26.11
N ILE A 310 -21.92 4.32 -25.47
CA ILE A 310 -21.39 3.68 -24.27
C ILE A 310 -20.13 2.86 -24.57
N ASP A 311 -19.97 2.42 -25.82
CA ASP A 311 -18.72 1.79 -26.28
C ASP A 311 -17.57 2.81 -26.21
N ASP A 312 -17.83 4.08 -26.54
CA ASP A 312 -16.84 5.15 -26.42
C ASP A 312 -16.60 5.53 -24.95
N TYR A 313 -17.64 5.58 -24.09
CA TYR A 313 -17.47 5.84 -22.65
C TYR A 313 -16.67 4.74 -21.96
N VAL A 314 -17.05 3.47 -22.16
CA VAL A 314 -16.34 2.34 -21.55
C VAL A 314 -14.89 2.27 -22.04
N MET A 315 -14.64 2.59 -23.31
CA MET A 315 -13.28 2.65 -23.85
C MET A 315 -12.48 3.86 -23.34
N ASP A 316 -13.11 5.00 -23.09
CA ASP A 316 -12.46 6.21 -22.57
C ASP A 316 -12.18 6.10 -21.06
N THR A 317 -13.11 5.51 -20.30
CA THR A 317 -13.01 5.34 -18.85
C THR A 317 -12.21 4.11 -18.43
N PHE A 318 -12.38 2.96 -19.11
CA PHE A 318 -11.76 1.68 -18.72
C PHE A 318 -10.72 1.15 -19.71
N GLY A 319 -10.58 1.75 -20.89
CA GLY A 319 -9.67 1.31 -21.94
C GLY A 319 -10.08 0.01 -22.66
N ASP A 320 -10.58 -1.00 -21.94
CA ASP A 320 -11.07 -2.27 -22.49
C ASP A 320 -12.39 -2.71 -21.80
N PRO A 321 -13.45 -3.05 -22.55
CA PRO A 321 -14.72 -3.55 -22.02
C PRO A 321 -14.63 -4.80 -21.12
N THR A 322 -13.58 -5.62 -21.23
CA THR A 322 -13.39 -6.75 -20.32
C THR A 322 -13.03 -6.30 -18.91
N VAL A 323 -12.40 -5.14 -18.77
CA VAL A 323 -11.99 -4.59 -17.48
C VAL A 323 -13.22 -4.13 -16.70
N ALA A 324 -14.24 -3.57 -17.37
CA ALA A 324 -15.55 -3.26 -16.78
C ALA A 324 -16.23 -4.47 -16.10
N VAL A 325 -16.07 -5.67 -16.66
CA VAL A 325 -16.56 -6.90 -16.04
C VAL A 325 -15.74 -7.25 -14.80
N ASN A 326 -14.42 -7.10 -14.86
CA ASN A 326 -13.52 -7.35 -13.73
C ASN A 326 -13.80 -6.36 -12.59
N TYR A 327 -13.99 -5.05 -12.86
CA TYR A 327 -14.35 -4.05 -11.85
C TYR A 327 -15.62 -4.44 -11.08
N VAL A 328 -16.68 -4.80 -11.80
CA VAL A 328 -17.94 -5.19 -11.17
C VAL A 328 -17.81 -6.54 -10.44
N GLN A 329 -16.99 -7.46 -10.94
CA GLN A 329 -16.69 -8.71 -10.22
C GLN A 329 -15.94 -8.44 -8.91
N ASN A 330 -14.91 -7.58 -8.94
CA ASN A 330 -14.13 -7.22 -7.76
C ASN A 330 -14.99 -6.47 -6.74
N LEU A 331 -15.85 -5.54 -7.17
CA LEU A 331 -16.80 -4.89 -6.26
C LEU A 331 -17.78 -5.91 -5.62
N ILE A 332 -18.23 -6.91 -6.39
CA ILE A 332 -19.08 -7.99 -5.88
C ILE A 332 -18.35 -8.84 -4.83
N ASP A 333 -17.05 -9.03 -5.00
CA ASP A 333 -16.23 -9.88 -4.15
C ASP A 333 -15.75 -9.14 -2.88
N HIS A 334 -15.48 -7.83 -2.96
CA HIS A 334 -14.91 -7.04 -1.86
C HIS A 334 -15.90 -6.10 -1.16
N GLY A 335 -17.03 -5.76 -1.80
CA GLY A 335 -18.00 -4.85 -1.23
C GLY A 335 -18.77 -5.43 -0.03
N PHE A 336 -18.97 -4.61 1.00
CA PHE A 336 -19.71 -4.96 2.20
C PHE A 336 -21.21 -4.79 1.96
N VAL A 337 -21.99 -5.83 2.29
CA VAL A 337 -23.44 -5.83 2.08
C VAL A 337 -24.14 -6.04 3.42
N GLY A 338 -25.10 -5.17 3.73
CA GLY A 338 -25.76 -5.17 5.03
C GLY A 338 -26.74 -4.01 5.23
N GLU A 339 -27.40 -3.97 6.39
CA GLU A 339 -28.31 -2.90 6.78
C GLU A 339 -27.50 -1.70 7.31
N LEU A 340 -27.70 -0.52 6.72
CA LEU A 340 -27.06 0.73 7.14
C LEU A 340 -27.75 1.32 8.35
N PHE A 341 -26.98 1.73 9.35
CA PHE A 341 -27.43 2.54 10.48
C PHE A 341 -26.63 3.84 10.49
N TYR A 342 -27.32 4.98 10.34
CA TYR A 342 -26.70 6.30 10.40
C TYR A 342 -27.12 7.07 11.65
N GLY A 343 -26.16 7.36 12.53
CA GLY A 343 -26.38 8.17 13.73
C GLY A 343 -27.31 7.57 14.81
N ASP A 344 -27.73 6.31 14.67
CA ASP A 344 -28.66 5.63 15.58
C ASP A 344 -27.95 4.70 16.59
N LEU A 345 -26.64 4.47 16.43
CA LEU A 345 -25.84 3.73 17.41
C LEU A 345 -25.42 4.66 18.56
N SER A 346 -25.56 4.18 19.80
CA SER A 346 -25.05 4.90 20.96
C SER A 346 -23.53 4.96 20.86
N ALA A 347 -22.99 6.13 20.55
CA ALA A 347 -21.54 6.37 20.55
C ALA A 347 -20.95 5.87 21.87
N ILE A 348 -20.13 4.81 21.79
CA ILE A 348 -19.42 4.28 22.94
C ILE A 348 -18.33 5.29 23.28
N GLY A 349 -18.39 5.89 24.47
CA GLY A 349 -17.40 6.87 24.93
C GLY A 349 -17.36 8.23 24.23
N GLY A 350 -18.16 8.43 23.17
CA GLY A 350 -18.03 9.60 22.28
C GLY A 350 -16.87 9.47 21.28
N GLU A 351 -16.29 8.28 21.13
CA GLU A 351 -15.18 7.98 20.21
C GLU A 351 -15.68 7.40 18.88
N SER A 352 -16.92 6.89 18.85
CA SER A 352 -17.56 6.33 17.66
C SER A 352 -18.39 7.37 16.89
N THR A 353 -18.49 7.17 15.57
CA THR A 353 -19.33 7.96 14.65
C THR A 353 -20.83 7.77 14.91
N GLY A 354 -21.20 6.70 15.63
CA GLY A 354 -22.60 6.31 15.85
C GLY A 354 -23.27 5.76 14.58
N SER A 355 -22.49 5.45 13.54
CA SER A 355 -22.95 4.88 12.28
C SER A 355 -22.25 3.55 12.00
N GLY A 356 -22.94 2.62 11.37
CA GLY A 356 -22.38 1.30 11.08
C GLY A 356 -23.21 0.52 10.07
N ILE A 357 -22.70 -0.63 9.66
CA ILE A 357 -23.37 -1.60 8.81
C ILE A 357 -23.52 -2.92 9.57
N GLU A 358 -24.73 -3.49 9.59
CA GLU A 358 -24.97 -4.85 10.08
C GLU A 358 -24.90 -5.83 8.91
N LEU A 359 -23.88 -6.68 8.92
CA LEU A 359 -23.65 -7.69 7.88
C LEU A 359 -24.60 -8.89 8.06
N SER A 360 -24.75 -9.70 7.01
CA SER A 360 -25.69 -10.84 7.00
C SER A 360 -25.41 -11.93 8.06
N ASP A 361 -24.21 -11.95 8.64
CA ASP A 361 -23.85 -12.85 9.75
C ASP A 361 -24.20 -12.29 11.13
N GLY A 362 -24.75 -11.08 11.19
CA GLY A 362 -25.12 -10.35 12.40
C GLY A 362 -23.95 -9.62 13.07
N SER A 363 -22.78 -9.57 12.42
CA SER A 363 -21.69 -8.70 12.85
C SER A 363 -21.99 -7.25 12.50
N MET A 364 -21.55 -6.33 13.37
CA MET A 364 -21.71 -4.90 13.17
C MET A 364 -20.34 -4.30 12.93
N LEU A 365 -20.23 -3.51 11.88
CA LEU A 365 -19.00 -2.88 11.47
C LEU A 365 -19.22 -1.36 11.49
N GLU A 366 -18.33 -0.65 12.17
CA GLU A 366 -18.43 0.81 12.27
C GLU A 366 -18.04 1.46 10.95
N ILE A 367 -18.77 2.49 10.52
CA ILE A 367 -18.44 3.22 9.29
C ILE A 367 -18.01 4.66 9.60
N GLU A 368 -17.08 5.15 8.80
CA GLU A 368 -16.65 6.55 8.78
C GLU A 368 -16.91 7.13 7.39
N LEU A 369 -17.64 8.24 7.34
CA LEU A 369 -18.03 8.92 6.11
C LEU A 369 -17.09 10.08 5.76
N ARG A 370 -15.96 10.20 6.49
CA ARG A 370 -14.81 11.09 6.22
C ARG A 370 -15.16 12.57 6.06
N ASN A 371 -16.26 13.03 6.67
CA ASN A 371 -16.86 14.36 6.49
C ASN A 371 -17.29 14.69 5.04
N ASP A 372 -17.46 13.70 4.19
CA ASP A 372 -17.97 13.89 2.83
C ASP A 372 -19.46 14.28 2.88
N PRO A 373 -19.85 15.49 2.40
CA PRO A 373 -21.23 15.93 2.46
C PRO A 373 -22.20 15.09 1.61
N LEU A 374 -21.72 14.48 0.52
CA LEU A 374 -22.50 13.60 -0.35
C LEU A 374 -22.73 12.27 0.33
N LEU A 375 -21.67 11.61 0.82
CA LEU A 375 -21.80 10.34 1.56
C LEU A 375 -22.65 10.50 2.82
N VAL A 376 -22.51 11.61 3.54
CA VAL A 376 -23.37 11.94 4.68
C VAL A 376 -24.83 12.07 4.26
N SER A 377 -25.11 12.82 3.19
CA SER A 377 -26.48 12.98 2.71
C SER A 377 -27.09 11.66 2.21
N LEU A 378 -26.27 10.81 1.60
CA LEU A 378 -26.66 9.51 1.08
C LEU A 378 -26.88 8.52 2.23
N ALA A 379 -26.05 8.55 3.27
CA ALA A 379 -26.23 7.76 4.48
C ALA A 379 -27.49 8.17 5.25
N GLU A 380 -27.82 9.47 5.31
CA GLU A 380 -29.09 9.96 5.85
C GLU A 380 -30.30 9.45 5.05
N GLU A 381 -30.18 9.34 3.71
CA GLU A 381 -31.24 8.84 2.84
C GLU A 381 -31.42 7.31 2.93
N LEU A 382 -30.30 6.59 3.02
CA LEU A 382 -30.23 5.14 3.02
C LEU A 382 -30.29 4.53 4.43
N ASP A 383 -30.46 5.34 5.47
CA ASP A 383 -30.60 4.88 6.85
C ASP A 383 -31.75 3.84 7.01
N GLY A 384 -31.42 2.70 7.62
CA GLY A 384 -32.31 1.55 7.79
C GLY A 384 -32.63 0.79 6.50
N GLN A 385 -31.83 0.98 5.46
CA GLN A 385 -31.93 0.23 4.21
C GLN A 385 -30.73 -0.68 4.02
N ASN A 386 -30.93 -1.76 3.26
CA ASN A 386 -29.80 -2.58 2.84
C ASN A 386 -29.03 -1.86 1.74
N VAL A 387 -27.72 -1.84 1.90
CA VAL A 387 -26.80 -1.13 1.02
C VAL A 387 -25.61 -2.02 0.67
N LEU A 388 -24.94 -1.63 -0.41
CA LEU A 388 -23.58 -1.99 -0.70
C LEU A 388 -22.69 -0.83 -0.26
N ILE A 389 -21.71 -1.12 0.57
CA ILE A 389 -20.64 -0.18 0.93
C ILE A 389 -19.35 -0.71 0.32
N ASP A 390 -18.72 0.11 -0.49
CA ASP A 390 -17.32 -0.06 -0.82
C ASP A 390 -16.48 0.84 0.08
N GLY A 391 -15.36 0.32 0.52
CA GLY A 391 -14.49 1.03 1.45
C GLY A 391 -13.41 0.16 2.04
N HIS A 392 -12.53 0.80 2.79
CA HIS A 392 -11.36 0.15 3.37
C HIS A 392 -11.50 0.07 4.89
N LEU A 393 -11.17 -1.10 5.43
CA LEU A 393 -11.17 -1.34 6.87
C LEU A 393 -9.88 -0.76 7.44
N THR A 394 -10.00 0.06 8.48
CA THR A 394 -8.85 0.60 9.22
C THR A 394 -9.04 0.35 10.70
N ILE A 395 -7.94 0.09 11.41
CA ILE A 395 -7.99 -0.01 12.87
C ILE A 395 -7.75 1.38 13.45
N VAL A 396 -8.72 1.86 14.23
CA VAL A 396 -8.59 3.11 14.98
C VAL A 396 -8.35 2.76 16.44
N THR A 397 -7.25 3.26 17.00
CA THR A 397 -6.94 3.11 18.43
C THR A 397 -7.63 4.20 19.24
N GLY A 398 -8.35 3.81 20.30
CA GLY A 398 -9.17 4.69 21.13
C GLY A 398 -8.73 4.73 22.60
N VAL A 399 -9.22 5.71 23.36
CA VAL A 399 -8.90 5.84 24.78
C VAL A 399 -9.82 4.95 25.62
N GLU A 400 -11.07 4.72 25.20
CA GLU A 400 -12.02 3.81 25.85
C GLU A 400 -12.05 2.41 25.23
N ILE A 401 -11.82 2.28 23.92
CA ILE A 401 -11.68 1.00 23.21
C ILE A 401 -10.28 0.93 22.61
N SER A 402 -9.48 -0.06 23.01
CA SER A 402 -8.08 -0.17 22.60
C SER A 402 -7.90 -0.18 21.08
N GLU A 403 -8.71 -0.97 20.37
CA GLU A 403 -8.68 -1.12 18.91
C GLU A 403 -10.12 -1.33 18.42
N ARG A 404 -10.48 -0.66 17.32
CA ARG A 404 -11.76 -0.84 16.63
C ARG A 404 -11.56 -0.84 15.12
N SER A 405 -12.18 -1.78 14.44
CA SER A 405 -12.25 -1.81 12.98
C SER A 405 -13.31 -0.84 12.48
N VAL A 406 -12.89 0.14 11.68
CA VAL A 406 -13.72 1.17 11.08
C VAL A 406 -13.59 1.10 9.57
N LEU A 407 -14.71 0.91 8.88
CA LEU A 407 -14.78 0.97 7.42
C LEU A 407 -14.87 2.42 6.97
N ASN A 408 -13.79 2.90 6.37
CA ASN A 408 -13.76 4.17 5.66
C ASN A 408 -14.52 4.00 4.35
N VAL A 409 -15.70 4.62 4.29
CA VAL A 409 -16.58 4.50 3.14
C VAL A 409 -15.98 5.27 1.97
N VAL A 410 -15.78 4.57 0.85
CA VAL A 410 -15.42 5.14 -0.45
C VAL A 410 -16.68 5.36 -1.25
N ALA A 411 -17.52 4.32 -1.39
CA ALA A 411 -18.79 4.41 -2.07
C ALA A 411 -19.92 3.78 -1.23
N LEU A 412 -21.10 4.40 -1.31
CA LEU A 412 -22.31 3.90 -0.66
C LEU A 412 -23.41 3.81 -1.71
N VAL A 413 -23.99 2.63 -1.92
CA VAL A 413 -24.94 2.40 -3.01
C VAL A 413 -26.15 1.61 -2.50
N GLY A 414 -27.36 2.15 -2.72
CA GLY A 414 -28.61 1.46 -2.40
C GLY A 414 -29.02 0.43 -3.47
N GLU A 415 -29.84 -0.54 -3.09
CA GLU A 415 -30.37 -1.59 -4.00
C GLU A 415 -30.97 -0.99 -5.29
N GLN A 416 -31.77 0.07 -5.16
CA GLN A 416 -32.52 0.65 -6.27
C GLN A 416 -31.58 1.23 -7.34
N THR A 417 -30.51 1.92 -6.93
CA THR A 417 -29.48 2.44 -7.83
C THR A 417 -28.80 1.33 -8.62
N ILE A 418 -28.42 0.22 -7.96
CA ILE A 418 -27.81 -0.95 -8.63
C ILE A 418 -28.76 -1.53 -9.69
N ARG A 419 -30.07 -1.61 -9.39
CA ARG A 419 -31.08 -2.10 -10.34
C ARG A 419 -31.33 -1.15 -11.50
N ASP A 420 -31.28 0.15 -11.25
CA ASP A 420 -31.49 1.16 -12.29
C ASP A 420 -30.31 1.16 -13.27
N VAL A 421 -29.08 1.08 -12.78
CA VAL A 421 -27.88 0.91 -13.61
C VAL A 421 -27.93 -0.41 -14.38
N SER A 422 -28.24 -1.54 -13.73
CA SER A 422 -28.40 -2.82 -14.42
C SER A 422 -29.44 -2.75 -15.53
N SER A 423 -30.59 -2.11 -15.27
CA SER A 423 -31.65 -1.93 -16.26
C SER A 423 -31.16 -1.10 -17.44
N SER A 424 -30.42 -0.02 -17.20
CA SER A 424 -29.77 0.80 -18.23
C SER A 424 -28.81 -0.04 -19.08
N LEU A 425 -27.95 -0.85 -18.47
CA LEU A 425 -27.03 -1.75 -19.17
C LEU A 425 -27.74 -2.78 -20.06
N THR A 426 -28.89 -3.33 -19.64
CA THR A 426 -29.66 -4.29 -20.46
C THR A 426 -30.30 -3.68 -21.71
N THR A 427 -30.42 -2.36 -21.80
CA THR A 427 -30.93 -1.70 -23.01
C THR A 427 -29.92 -1.69 -24.15
N ILE A 428 -28.65 -1.99 -23.84
CA ILE A 428 -27.54 -2.05 -24.78
C ILE A 428 -27.35 -3.48 -25.25
N SER A 429 -27.28 -3.67 -26.57
CA SER A 429 -27.14 -4.99 -27.20
C SER A 429 -25.67 -5.41 -27.32
N ASP A 430 -24.94 -5.39 -26.20
CA ASP A 430 -23.57 -5.85 -26.09
C ASP A 430 -23.44 -7.06 -25.14
N PRO A 431 -22.69 -8.12 -25.50
CA PRO A 431 -22.54 -9.31 -24.66
C PRO A 431 -21.90 -9.06 -23.29
N PHE A 432 -20.94 -8.12 -23.20
CA PHE A 432 -20.27 -7.77 -21.94
C PHE A 432 -21.21 -6.96 -21.07
N MET A 433 -21.90 -5.96 -21.63
CA MET A 433 -22.89 -5.19 -20.87
C MET A 433 -24.05 -6.05 -20.38
N THR A 434 -24.43 -7.08 -21.15
CA THR A 434 -25.42 -8.07 -20.71
C THR A 434 -24.89 -8.91 -19.53
N GLN A 435 -23.60 -9.26 -19.54
CA GLN A 435 -22.95 -9.98 -18.45
C GLN A 435 -22.84 -9.10 -17.20
N THR A 436 -22.34 -7.88 -17.33
CA THR A 436 -22.26 -6.90 -16.23
C THR A 436 -23.64 -6.60 -15.65
N ALA A 437 -24.66 -6.43 -16.48
CA ALA A 437 -26.04 -6.26 -16.00
C ALA A 437 -26.54 -7.47 -15.22
N SER A 438 -26.18 -8.70 -15.62
CA SER A 438 -26.51 -9.91 -14.87
C SER A 438 -25.84 -9.91 -13.51
N MET A 439 -24.56 -9.55 -13.45
CA MET A 439 -23.79 -9.48 -12.20
C MET A 439 -24.35 -8.43 -11.25
N LEU A 440 -24.71 -7.24 -11.75
CA LEU A 440 -25.37 -6.20 -10.96
C LEU A 440 -26.75 -6.63 -10.47
N ASN A 441 -27.50 -7.43 -11.23
CA ASN A 441 -28.78 -7.97 -10.76
C ASN A 441 -28.59 -8.98 -9.62
N ASP A 442 -27.59 -9.86 -9.73
CA ASP A 442 -27.25 -10.81 -8.68
C ASP A 442 -26.77 -10.06 -7.42
N LEU A 443 -26.00 -8.98 -7.58
CA LEU A 443 -25.59 -8.09 -6.49
C LEU A 443 -26.78 -7.37 -5.85
N ALA A 444 -27.69 -6.81 -6.64
CA ALA A 444 -28.90 -6.18 -6.12
C ALA A 444 -29.79 -7.16 -5.35
N ASP A 445 -29.85 -8.42 -5.79
CA ASP A 445 -30.54 -9.48 -5.05
C ASP A 445 -29.81 -9.82 -3.74
N ARG A 446 -28.47 -9.84 -3.72
CA ARG A 446 -27.68 -9.97 -2.48
C ARG A 446 -27.96 -8.83 -1.50
N VAL A 447 -27.96 -7.58 -1.98
CA VAL A 447 -28.26 -6.40 -1.15
C VAL A 447 -29.67 -6.49 -0.59
N ARG A 448 -30.66 -6.83 -1.40
CA ARG A 448 -32.05 -6.98 -0.93
C ARG A 448 -32.23 -8.06 0.14
N ASP A 449 -31.47 -9.15 0.03
CA ASP A 449 -31.66 -10.36 0.85
C ASP A 449 -30.77 -10.39 2.12
N ALA A 450 -29.88 -9.41 2.29
CA ALA A 450 -29.14 -9.16 3.53
C ALA A 450 -30.07 -8.75 4.68
#